data_AF-A0A9E2LX76-F1
#
_entry.id   AF-A0A9E2LX76-F1
#
_cell.length_a   1.000
_cell.length_b   1.000
_cell.length_c   1.000
_cell.angle_alpha   90.00
_cell.angle_beta   90.00
_cell.angle_gamma   90.00
#
_symmetry.space_group_name_H-M   'P 1'
#
loop_
_entity.id
_entity.type
_entity.pdbx_description
1 polymer ?
#
loop_
_entity_poly.entity_id
_entity_poly.type
_entity_poly.pdbx_seq_one_letter_code
_entity_poly.pdbx_strand_id
1 'polypeptide(L)'
;MKTFLNLLVMTLTIGLVLVACDEDKKTTNNVNNINNVNNVNNAVCGDSTVDETEDCDDGEANGNEPDACRADCTHPVCGDSIIDVLQAYGVEECDNGEANADEPNVCRTNCLNPACGDAIIDDEFDEECDYGDGNADAPNVCRTNCLNPACGDGLIDFAQVWGAEQCDDGDGEDTDGCSAACHIEMGWSCSGTPSVCTAGCGDGILLVHEGCDDGGIEPGDGCSSFCTVEMGWDCSLNPEPCTPVCGDNLRVGPETDALSCDDGDTEPNDGCDGNCLVEEGWTCTGTPSVCIQN
;
A
#
# COMPACT_ATOMS: atom_id res chain seq x y z
N MET A 1 -50.42 -27.70 -22.44
CA MET A 1 -51.73 -27.47 -23.09
C MET A 1 -51.54 -26.29 -24.06
N LYS A 2 -51.74 -26.32 -25.38
CA LYS A 2 -52.23 -27.30 -26.39
C LYS A 2 -51.59 -26.88 -27.75
N THR A 3 -51.39 -27.66 -28.81
CA THR A 3 -51.41 -29.13 -29.11
C THR A 3 -50.64 -29.37 -30.42
N PHE A 4 -50.24 -30.61 -30.72
CA PHE A 4 -49.66 -31.03 -32.01
C PHE A 4 -50.65 -30.89 -33.19
N LEU A 5 -50.13 -30.77 -34.43
CA LEU A 5 -50.74 -31.44 -35.58
C LEU A 5 -49.70 -31.88 -36.63
N ASN A 6 -49.95 -33.05 -37.23
CA ASN A 6 -49.00 -33.84 -38.03
C ASN A 6 -48.84 -33.41 -39.50
N LEU A 7 -47.61 -33.55 -39.97
CA LEU A 7 -47.20 -34.34 -41.15
C LEU A 7 -48.31 -35.00 -41.99
N LEU A 8 -48.31 -34.72 -43.31
CA LEU A 8 -48.86 -35.63 -44.33
C LEU A 8 -47.96 -35.63 -45.57
N VAL A 9 -47.60 -36.82 -46.05
CA VAL A 9 -46.79 -37.06 -47.25
C VAL A 9 -47.70 -37.50 -48.39
N MET A 10 -47.59 -36.93 -49.60
CA MET A 10 -48.01 -37.65 -50.83
C MET A 10 -47.39 -37.15 -52.15
N THR A 11 -46.56 -38.01 -52.73
CA THR A 11 -46.49 -38.38 -54.18
C THR A 11 -46.33 -37.32 -55.28
N LEU A 12 -45.09 -37.17 -55.74
CA LEU A 12 -44.63 -37.42 -57.13
C LEU A 12 -45.66 -37.38 -58.28
N THR A 13 -45.54 -36.39 -59.18
CA THR A 13 -45.81 -36.55 -60.62
C THR A 13 -44.80 -35.77 -61.46
N ILE A 14 -44.14 -36.45 -62.39
CA ILE A 14 -43.20 -35.87 -63.36
C ILE A 14 -43.99 -35.19 -64.49
N GLY A 15 -43.66 -33.94 -64.81
CA GLY A 15 -44.32 -33.14 -65.86
C GLY A 15 -43.31 -32.29 -66.63
N LEU A 16 -42.87 -32.82 -67.78
CA LEU A 16 -41.85 -32.22 -68.64
C LEU A 16 -42.36 -30.93 -69.30
N VAL A 17 -41.68 -29.78 -69.10
CA VAL A 17 -41.86 -28.59 -69.94
C VAL A 17 -40.57 -28.33 -70.70
N LEU A 18 -40.61 -28.60 -72.00
CA LEU A 18 -39.54 -28.35 -72.96
C LEU A 18 -39.39 -26.83 -73.17
N VAL A 19 -38.27 -26.26 -72.74
CA VAL A 19 -37.76 -25.03 -73.37
C VAL A 19 -36.97 -25.48 -74.60
N ALA A 20 -37.42 -25.07 -75.78
CA ALA A 20 -36.79 -25.46 -77.03
C ALA A 20 -35.44 -24.76 -77.21
N CYS A 21 -34.39 -25.52 -77.51
CA CYS A 21 -33.15 -25.01 -78.07
C CYS A 21 -33.37 -24.63 -79.55
N ASP A 22 -32.82 -23.50 -79.98
CA ASP A 22 -32.69 -23.17 -81.40
C ASP A 22 -31.29 -23.58 -81.86
N GLU A 23 -31.20 -24.68 -82.61
CA GLU A 23 -29.95 -25.16 -83.21
C GLU A 23 -29.86 -24.69 -84.67
N ASP A 24 -28.98 -23.72 -84.97
CA ASP A 24 -27.86 -23.94 -85.90
C ASP A 24 -27.08 -22.65 -86.23
N LYS A 25 -25.80 -22.63 -85.84
CA LYS A 25 -24.68 -22.23 -86.72
C LYS A 25 -23.32 -22.52 -86.07
N LYS A 26 -22.78 -23.71 -86.37
CA LYS A 26 -21.39 -24.07 -86.11
C LYS A 26 -20.44 -23.14 -86.87
N THR A 27 -19.45 -22.58 -86.18
CA THR A 27 -18.18 -22.18 -86.81
C THR A 27 -16.99 -22.65 -85.98
N THR A 28 -16.58 -23.89 -86.25
CA THR A 28 -15.19 -24.39 -86.32
C THR A 28 -14.18 -24.06 -85.20
N ASN A 29 -13.96 -25.06 -84.34
CA ASN A 29 -12.67 -25.58 -83.83
C ASN A 29 -11.49 -24.63 -83.58
N ASN A 30 -11.05 -24.57 -82.31
CA ASN A 30 -9.77 -25.18 -81.95
C ASN A 30 -9.79 -25.71 -80.51
N VAL A 31 -9.94 -27.03 -80.33
CA VAL A 31 -9.63 -27.69 -79.07
C VAL A 31 -8.16 -28.08 -79.11
N ASN A 32 -7.32 -27.39 -78.34
CA ASN A 32 -6.05 -27.90 -77.81
C ASN A 32 -5.43 -26.88 -76.84
N ASN A 33 -5.93 -26.83 -75.61
CA ASN A 33 -5.04 -26.69 -74.46
C ASN A 33 -5.61 -27.46 -73.26
N ILE A 34 -5.29 -28.75 -73.18
CA ILE A 34 -5.48 -29.52 -71.96
C ILE A 34 -4.32 -29.17 -71.02
N ASN A 35 -4.44 -28.02 -70.34
CA ASN A 35 -3.73 -27.81 -69.10
C ASN A 35 -4.61 -28.36 -67.97
N ASN A 36 -4.64 -29.68 -67.86
CA ASN A 36 -4.96 -30.32 -66.60
C ASN A 36 -3.78 -30.10 -65.65
N VAL A 37 -3.82 -28.97 -64.94
CA VAL A 37 -3.02 -28.74 -63.74
C VAL A 37 -3.97 -28.19 -62.70
N ASN A 38 -4.57 -29.11 -61.96
CA ASN A 38 -5.02 -28.98 -60.58
C ASN A 38 -5.97 -27.80 -60.24
N ASN A 39 -7.19 -28.13 -59.82
CA ASN A 39 -7.88 -27.32 -58.82
C ASN A 39 -7.15 -27.47 -57.48
N VAL A 40 -5.97 -26.84 -57.36
CA VAL A 40 -5.41 -26.47 -56.05
C VAL A 40 -6.22 -25.27 -55.61
N ASN A 41 -6.63 -25.23 -54.34
CA ASN A 41 -6.97 -23.97 -53.70
C ASN A 41 -5.72 -23.09 -53.85
N ASN A 42 -5.82 -22.06 -54.68
CA ASN A 42 -4.76 -21.08 -54.78
C ASN A 42 -5.05 -20.12 -53.64
N ALA A 43 -4.45 -20.34 -52.47
CA ALA A 43 -4.58 -19.44 -51.34
C ALA A 43 -4.33 -18.00 -51.80
N VAL A 44 -5.34 -17.15 -51.68
CA VAL A 44 -5.29 -15.73 -52.06
C VAL A 44 -5.56 -14.93 -50.81
N CYS A 45 -4.47 -14.52 -50.17
CA CYS A 45 -4.55 -13.56 -49.10
C CYS A 45 -5.31 -12.29 -49.53
N GLY A 46 -6.32 -11.94 -48.75
CA GLY A 46 -7.26 -10.85 -48.94
C GLY A 46 -8.56 -11.24 -49.67
N ASP A 47 -8.95 -12.52 -49.73
CA ASP A 47 -10.19 -12.97 -50.40
C ASP A 47 -11.41 -13.18 -49.49
N SER A 48 -11.26 -12.90 -48.19
CA SER A 48 -12.24 -13.11 -47.10
C SER A 48 -12.46 -14.58 -46.73
N THR A 49 -11.58 -15.50 -47.14
CA THR A 49 -11.61 -16.91 -46.72
C THR A 49 -10.23 -17.40 -46.29
N VAL A 50 -10.10 -17.86 -45.03
CA VAL A 50 -8.84 -18.40 -44.51
C VAL A 50 -8.54 -19.76 -45.15
N ASP A 51 -7.53 -19.81 -46.02
CA ASP A 51 -7.05 -21.01 -46.71
C ASP A 51 -5.96 -21.76 -45.90
N GLU A 52 -5.55 -22.97 -46.34
CA GLU A 52 -4.64 -23.86 -45.59
C GLU A 52 -3.21 -23.29 -45.31
N THR A 53 -2.87 -22.11 -45.86
CA THR A 53 -1.56 -21.46 -45.69
C THR A 53 -1.62 -20.09 -45.03
N GLU A 54 -2.79 -19.67 -44.57
CA GLU A 54 -3.05 -18.35 -43.99
C GLU A 54 -3.38 -18.51 -42.51
N ASP A 55 -2.84 -17.63 -41.67
CA ASP A 55 -3.16 -17.64 -40.24
C ASP A 55 -4.51 -16.91 -40.00
N CYS A 56 -4.81 -15.87 -40.78
CA CYS A 56 -6.11 -15.20 -40.84
C CYS A 56 -6.33 -14.48 -42.18
N ASP A 57 -7.58 -14.08 -42.47
CA ASP A 57 -7.96 -13.30 -43.66
C ASP A 57 -9.20 -12.42 -43.38
N ASP A 58 -9.01 -11.11 -43.34
CA ASP A 58 -10.04 -10.07 -43.20
C ASP A 58 -10.46 -9.46 -44.57
N GLY A 59 -10.04 -10.09 -45.68
CA GLY A 59 -10.34 -9.66 -47.04
C GLY A 59 -9.62 -8.38 -47.45
N GLU A 60 -10.37 -7.44 -48.05
CA GLU A 60 -9.86 -6.11 -48.40
C GLU A 60 -9.42 -5.27 -47.18
N ALA A 61 -9.68 -5.73 -45.94
CA ALA A 61 -9.26 -5.07 -44.71
C ALA A 61 -7.85 -5.49 -44.22
N ASN A 62 -7.21 -6.50 -44.84
CA ASN A 62 -5.83 -6.85 -44.51
C ASN A 62 -4.89 -5.65 -44.72
N GLY A 63 -3.99 -5.39 -43.77
CA GLY A 63 -3.10 -4.24 -43.86
C GLY A 63 -2.33 -3.94 -42.57
N ASN A 64 -2.19 -2.64 -42.29
CA ASN A 64 -1.45 -2.08 -41.16
C ASN A 64 -2.39 -1.24 -40.27
N GLU A 65 -3.66 -1.63 -40.18
CA GLU A 65 -4.63 -1.06 -39.25
C GLU A 65 -4.68 -1.95 -37.99
N PRO A 66 -4.94 -1.38 -36.79
CA PRO A 66 -5.07 -2.17 -35.57
C PRO A 66 -6.10 -3.29 -35.67
N ASP A 67 -5.77 -4.42 -35.06
CA ASP A 67 -6.55 -5.66 -34.98
C ASP A 67 -6.75 -6.41 -36.32
N ALA A 68 -6.18 -5.91 -37.42
CA ALA A 68 -6.33 -6.50 -38.75
C ALA A 68 -5.21 -7.51 -39.07
N CYS A 69 -5.56 -8.55 -39.83
CA CYS A 69 -4.60 -9.40 -40.51
C CYS A 69 -3.57 -8.58 -41.29
N ARG A 70 -2.29 -8.96 -41.20
CA ARG A 70 -1.25 -8.29 -41.96
C ARG A 70 -1.42 -8.57 -43.47
N ALA A 71 -0.81 -7.74 -44.30
CA ALA A 71 -1.00 -7.77 -45.76
C ALA A 71 -0.53 -9.08 -46.45
N ASP A 72 0.11 -9.99 -45.72
CA ASP A 72 0.52 -11.34 -46.13
C ASP A 72 -0.26 -12.48 -45.42
N CYS A 73 -1.36 -12.14 -44.74
CA CYS A 73 -2.25 -13.06 -44.02
C CYS A 73 -1.61 -13.79 -42.83
N THR A 74 -0.59 -13.17 -42.26
CA THR A 74 -0.11 -13.47 -40.91
C THR A 74 -0.96 -12.73 -39.88
N HIS A 75 -1.01 -13.28 -38.65
CA HIS A 75 -1.60 -12.57 -37.50
C HIS A 75 -0.79 -11.30 -37.19
N PRO A 76 -1.40 -10.32 -36.49
CA PRO A 76 -0.65 -9.25 -35.84
C PRO A 76 0.59 -9.73 -35.07
N VAL A 77 1.64 -8.92 -35.10
CA VAL A 77 2.91 -9.24 -34.43
C VAL A 77 3.47 -8.03 -33.69
N CYS A 78 3.77 -8.24 -32.41
CA CYS A 78 4.51 -7.29 -31.60
C CYS A 78 5.84 -6.89 -32.25
N GLY A 79 6.09 -5.58 -32.33
CA GLY A 79 7.33 -5.02 -32.85
C GLY A 79 7.23 -4.48 -34.28
N ASP A 80 6.03 -4.25 -34.82
CA ASP A 80 5.82 -3.65 -36.14
C ASP A 80 5.28 -2.20 -36.13
N SER A 81 5.19 -1.59 -34.94
CA SER A 81 4.72 -0.22 -34.65
C SER A 81 3.21 -0.03 -34.79
N ILE A 82 2.44 -1.10 -34.67
CA ILE A 82 0.97 -1.11 -34.64
C ILE A 82 0.59 -1.70 -33.28
N ILE A 83 -0.35 -1.06 -32.56
CA ILE A 83 -0.83 -1.60 -31.28
C ILE A 83 -2.09 -2.40 -31.56
N ASP A 84 -2.00 -3.73 -31.47
CA ASP A 84 -3.10 -4.66 -31.66
C ASP A 84 -3.69 -5.09 -30.29
N VAL A 85 -4.94 -4.70 -30.06
CA VAL A 85 -5.65 -4.87 -28.78
C VAL A 85 -6.63 -6.06 -28.78
N LEU A 86 -6.72 -6.80 -29.89
CA LEU A 86 -7.64 -7.92 -30.04
C LEU A 86 -7.20 -9.16 -29.26
N GLN A 87 -7.91 -9.43 -28.17
CA GLN A 87 -7.76 -10.60 -27.28
C GLN A 87 -7.67 -11.99 -27.95
N ALA A 88 -7.98 -12.12 -29.24
CA ALA A 88 -7.78 -13.35 -30.01
C ALA A 88 -6.30 -13.65 -30.34
N TYR A 89 -5.45 -12.63 -30.47
CA TYR A 89 -4.07 -12.74 -30.96
C TYR A 89 -3.02 -12.36 -29.90
N GLY A 90 -3.46 -11.62 -28.88
CA GLY A 90 -2.62 -10.98 -27.87
C GLY A 90 -3.24 -9.61 -27.59
N VAL A 91 -3.08 -9.08 -26.38
CA VAL A 91 -3.43 -7.67 -26.13
C VAL A 91 -2.11 -6.96 -25.94
N GLU A 92 -1.77 -6.13 -26.91
CA GLU A 92 -0.65 -5.22 -26.83
C GLU A 92 -1.10 -3.96 -26.09
N GLU A 93 -0.29 -3.51 -25.15
CA GLU A 93 -0.52 -2.27 -24.42
C GLU A 93 0.31 -1.12 -25.00
N CYS A 94 1.38 -1.46 -25.72
CA CYS A 94 2.30 -0.59 -26.44
C CYS A 94 2.91 -1.35 -27.63
N ASP A 95 3.37 -0.63 -28.65
CA ASP A 95 4.31 -1.16 -29.62
C ASP A 95 5.19 -0.02 -30.17
N ASN A 96 6.46 0.00 -29.78
CA ASN A 96 7.46 0.95 -30.27
C ASN A 96 8.22 0.39 -31.50
N GLY A 97 7.80 -0.75 -32.05
CA GLY A 97 8.38 -1.38 -33.23
C GLY A 97 9.70 -2.10 -32.94
N GLU A 98 10.67 -1.96 -33.85
CA GLU A 98 12.06 -2.41 -33.63
C GLU A 98 12.73 -1.81 -32.38
N ALA A 99 12.12 -0.79 -31.74
CA ALA A 99 12.60 -0.20 -30.51
C ALA A 99 12.13 -0.91 -29.24
N ASN A 100 11.25 -1.92 -29.30
CA ASN A 100 10.85 -2.70 -28.12
C ASN A 100 12.06 -3.40 -27.49
N ALA A 101 12.22 -3.26 -26.17
CA ALA A 101 13.39 -3.72 -25.46
C ALA A 101 13.08 -3.93 -23.96
N ASP A 102 13.87 -4.79 -23.34
CA ASP A 102 13.88 -4.97 -21.89
C ASP A 102 14.88 -3.94 -21.29
N GLU A 103 14.57 -2.65 -21.47
CA GLU A 103 15.39 -1.48 -21.12
C GLU A 103 14.47 -0.34 -20.58
N PRO A 104 15.00 0.61 -19.77
CA PRO A 104 14.20 1.65 -19.11
C PRO A 104 13.35 2.55 -20.02
N ASN A 105 12.08 2.72 -19.63
CA ASN A 105 11.03 3.53 -20.26
C ASN A 105 10.67 3.09 -21.69
N VAL A 106 10.82 1.80 -21.97
CA VAL A 106 10.57 1.21 -23.28
C VAL A 106 9.58 0.06 -23.19
N CYS A 107 8.69 0.00 -24.17
CA CYS A 107 7.77 -1.11 -24.39
C CYS A 107 8.53 -2.44 -24.39
N ARG A 108 8.11 -3.39 -23.56
CA ARG A 108 8.84 -4.65 -23.38
C ARG A 108 8.80 -5.49 -24.65
N THR A 109 9.71 -6.45 -24.78
CA THR A 109 9.83 -7.30 -25.98
C THR A 109 8.61 -8.19 -26.30
N ASN A 110 7.58 -8.16 -25.44
CA ASN A 110 6.29 -8.84 -25.57
C ASN A 110 5.10 -7.87 -25.76
N CYS A 111 5.35 -6.59 -26.02
CA CYS A 111 4.34 -5.52 -26.22
C CYS A 111 3.41 -5.26 -25.02
N LEU A 112 3.91 -5.56 -23.82
CA LEU A 112 3.34 -5.06 -22.58
C LEU A 112 4.10 -3.80 -22.15
N ASN A 113 3.41 -2.91 -21.43
CA ASN A 113 4.08 -1.79 -20.78
C ASN A 113 5.11 -2.30 -19.75
N PRO A 114 6.07 -1.45 -19.36
CA PRO A 114 6.86 -1.66 -18.15
C PRO A 114 5.99 -2.04 -16.96
N ALA A 115 6.52 -2.94 -16.11
CA ALA A 115 5.78 -3.46 -14.98
C ALA A 115 6.69 -3.75 -13.80
N CYS A 116 6.42 -3.06 -12.69
CA CYS A 116 7.09 -3.25 -11.42
C CYS A 116 7.32 -4.72 -11.03
N GLY A 117 8.58 -5.06 -10.77
CA GLY A 117 9.02 -6.40 -10.40
C GLY A 117 9.75 -7.15 -11.52
N ASP A 118 10.15 -6.49 -12.61
CA ASP A 118 10.97 -7.07 -13.68
C ASP A 118 12.48 -6.73 -13.58
N ALA A 119 12.86 -5.93 -12.57
CA ALA A 119 14.22 -5.47 -12.25
C ALA A 119 14.81 -4.45 -13.25
N ILE A 120 13.95 -3.77 -14.01
CA ILE A 120 14.25 -2.56 -14.76
C ILE A 120 13.55 -1.40 -14.02
N ILE A 121 14.14 -0.21 -14.00
CA ILE A 121 13.53 0.97 -13.36
C ILE A 121 12.99 1.86 -14.46
N ASP A 122 11.67 2.02 -14.51
CA ASP A 122 10.97 2.83 -15.50
C ASP A 122 10.41 4.12 -14.87
N ASP A 123 11.27 5.12 -14.74
CA ASP A 123 10.97 6.40 -14.06
C ASP A 123 9.95 7.31 -14.78
N GLU A 124 9.64 7.04 -16.05
CA GLU A 124 8.51 7.66 -16.77
C GLU A 124 7.17 6.93 -16.49
N PHE A 125 7.21 5.76 -15.83
CA PHE A 125 6.06 4.97 -15.39
C PHE A 125 5.87 4.99 -13.85
N ASP A 126 6.36 6.07 -13.20
CA ASP A 126 6.30 6.33 -11.76
C ASP A 126 7.08 5.33 -10.86
N GLU A 127 8.05 4.60 -11.41
CA GLU A 127 8.94 3.73 -10.63
C GLU A 127 10.16 4.50 -10.08
N GLU A 128 10.43 4.36 -8.78
CA GLU A 128 11.62 4.94 -8.16
C GLU A 128 12.71 3.89 -7.83
N CYS A 129 12.31 2.61 -7.80
CA CYS A 129 13.17 1.46 -7.61
C CYS A 129 12.52 0.21 -8.21
N ASP A 130 13.33 -0.76 -8.63
CA ASP A 130 12.84 -2.12 -8.88
C ASP A 130 13.95 -3.13 -8.58
N TYR A 131 13.70 -4.03 -7.62
CA TYR A 131 14.57 -5.15 -7.24
C TYR A 131 14.05 -6.50 -7.78
N GLY A 132 13.07 -6.49 -8.69
CA GLY A 132 12.47 -7.65 -9.32
C GLY A 132 11.61 -8.47 -8.34
N ASP A 133 11.81 -9.79 -8.36
CA ASP A 133 11.38 -10.73 -7.30
C ASP A 133 11.81 -10.31 -5.87
N GLY A 134 12.71 -9.33 -5.75
CA GLY A 134 13.15 -8.75 -4.48
C GLY A 134 12.21 -7.71 -3.86
N ASN A 135 11.20 -7.19 -4.58
CA ASN A 135 10.29 -6.17 -4.05
C ASN A 135 9.40 -6.73 -2.94
N ALA A 136 9.24 -5.97 -1.85
CA ALA A 136 8.47 -6.39 -0.68
C ALA A 136 8.05 -5.21 0.19
N ASP A 137 6.88 -5.34 0.82
CA ASP A 137 6.45 -4.44 1.90
C ASP A 137 7.15 -4.86 3.20
N ALA A 138 8.48 -4.65 3.22
CA ALA A 138 9.38 -5.08 4.28
C ALA A 138 10.54 -4.08 4.46
N PRO A 139 11.10 -3.95 5.68
CA PRO A 139 12.11 -2.94 5.96
C PRO A 139 13.35 -3.03 5.07
N ASN A 140 13.78 -1.88 4.54
CA ASN A 140 14.97 -1.63 3.73
C ASN A 140 14.89 -2.20 2.30
N VAL A 141 13.68 -2.38 1.78
CA VAL A 141 13.40 -3.00 0.47
C VAL A 141 12.44 -2.13 -0.33
N CYS A 142 12.66 -2.08 -1.64
CA CYS A 142 11.73 -1.49 -2.61
C CYS A 142 10.32 -2.05 -2.41
N ARG A 143 9.31 -1.18 -2.32
CA ARG A 143 7.93 -1.59 -1.98
C ARG A 143 7.30 -2.35 -3.16
N THR A 144 6.22 -3.09 -2.93
CA THR A 144 5.58 -3.92 -3.98
C THR A 144 4.94 -3.13 -5.13
N ASN A 145 4.96 -1.80 -5.06
CA ASN A 145 4.52 -0.84 -6.07
C ASN A 145 5.69 -0.04 -6.70
N CYS A 146 6.95 -0.47 -6.49
CA CYS A 146 8.16 0.15 -7.05
C CYS A 146 8.43 1.60 -6.61
N LEU A 147 7.80 2.02 -5.51
CA LEU A 147 8.19 3.22 -4.78
C LEU A 147 9.26 2.87 -3.75
N ASN A 148 10.13 3.85 -3.46
CA ASN A 148 11.06 3.70 -2.35
C ASN A 148 10.32 3.65 -1.01
N PRO A 149 10.96 3.07 0.03
CA PRO A 149 10.53 3.26 1.40
C PRO A 149 10.33 4.73 1.74
N ALA A 150 9.25 5.05 2.44
CA ALA A 150 8.95 6.41 2.86
C ALA A 150 8.23 6.42 4.21
N CYS A 151 8.55 7.44 5.00
CA CYS A 151 7.94 7.68 6.30
C CYS A 151 6.41 7.72 6.22
N GLY A 152 5.77 6.99 7.13
CA GLY A 152 4.33 6.83 7.24
C GLY A 152 3.78 5.59 6.52
N ASP A 153 4.63 4.63 6.14
CA ASP A 153 4.19 3.36 5.55
C ASP A 153 4.07 2.20 6.55
N GLY A 154 4.39 2.46 7.83
CA GLY A 154 4.22 1.53 8.94
C GLY A 154 5.41 0.59 9.16
N LEU A 155 6.50 0.78 8.42
CA LEU A 155 7.75 0.02 8.52
C LEU A 155 8.88 0.98 8.95
N ILE A 156 9.87 0.48 9.69
CA ILE A 156 11.04 1.30 10.05
C ILE A 156 12.20 0.95 9.13
N ASP A 157 12.54 1.87 8.23
CA ASP A 157 13.60 1.73 7.26
C ASP A 157 14.89 2.40 7.76
N PHE A 158 15.88 1.56 8.09
CA PHE A 158 17.19 1.96 8.61
C PHE A 158 18.23 2.24 7.50
N ALA A 159 17.80 2.22 6.23
CA ALA A 159 18.68 2.29 5.07
C ALA A 159 19.15 3.72 4.79
N GLN A 160 20.46 3.96 4.93
CA GLN A 160 21.08 5.28 4.72
C GLN A 160 20.86 5.91 3.32
N VAL A 161 20.27 5.18 2.36
CA VAL A 161 19.93 5.69 1.02
C VAL A 161 18.71 6.61 1.07
N TRP A 162 17.73 6.29 1.92
CA TRP A 162 16.42 6.98 1.98
C TRP A 162 16.27 7.88 3.21
N GLY A 163 17.16 7.71 4.19
CA GLY A 163 17.02 8.25 5.54
C GLY A 163 16.93 7.09 6.51
N ALA A 164 17.59 7.18 7.66
CA ALA A 164 17.49 6.15 8.68
C ALA A 164 16.43 6.58 9.69
N GLU A 165 15.28 5.93 9.61
CA GLU A 165 14.11 6.20 10.44
C GLU A 165 14.36 5.77 11.88
N GLN A 166 13.82 6.55 12.82
CA GLN A 166 13.90 6.30 14.27
C GLN A 166 12.58 5.71 14.80
N CYS A 167 11.49 6.04 14.11
CA CYS A 167 10.13 5.58 14.28
C CYS A 167 9.45 5.65 12.91
N ASP A 168 8.30 5.02 12.79
CA ASP A 168 7.28 5.19 11.75
C ASP A 168 6.00 4.63 12.38
N ASP A 169 5.02 5.47 12.66
CA ASP A 169 3.72 5.11 13.27
C ASP A 169 2.58 4.95 12.26
N GLY A 170 2.88 5.01 10.97
CA GLY A 170 1.95 4.76 9.88
C GLY A 170 1.22 5.98 9.33
N ASP A 171 1.66 7.19 9.68
CA ASP A 171 1.32 8.41 8.92
C ASP A 171 2.49 9.41 8.86
N GLY A 172 2.21 10.64 8.40
CA GLY A 172 3.21 11.66 8.09
C GLY A 172 2.84 13.04 8.63
N GLU A 173 2.14 13.07 9.76
CA GLU A 173 1.86 14.29 10.51
C GLU A 173 3.03 14.61 11.48
N ASP A 174 2.89 15.66 12.30
CA ASP A 174 3.80 15.99 13.39
C ASP A 174 2.99 16.08 14.70
N THR A 175 3.65 16.03 15.86
CA THR A 175 3.12 16.25 17.24
C THR A 175 2.38 15.09 17.93
N ASP A 176 2.49 13.87 17.40
CA ASP A 176 2.03 12.58 17.94
C ASP A 176 3.17 11.69 18.48
N GLY A 177 4.42 12.12 18.31
CA GLY A 177 5.62 11.44 18.75
C GLY A 177 6.53 10.92 17.64
N CYS A 178 6.03 10.79 16.41
CA CYS A 178 6.85 10.50 15.23
C CYS A 178 6.64 11.59 14.16
N SER A 179 7.61 12.49 14.02
CA SER A 179 7.52 13.57 13.03
C SER A 179 7.39 13.06 11.60
N ALA A 180 6.90 13.92 10.69
CA ALA A 180 6.75 13.65 9.24
C ALA A 180 8.07 13.34 8.50
N ALA A 181 9.20 13.32 9.20
CA ALA A 181 10.51 12.89 8.73
C ALA A 181 11.01 11.63 9.46
N CYS A 182 10.13 10.90 10.15
CA CYS A 182 10.38 9.67 10.90
C CYS A 182 11.51 9.78 11.95
N HIS A 183 11.59 10.97 12.57
CA HIS A 183 12.40 11.20 13.76
C HIS A 183 11.50 11.21 15.00
N ILE A 184 11.96 10.58 16.08
CA ILE A 184 11.25 10.62 17.37
C ILE A 184 11.24 12.06 17.87
N GLU A 185 10.07 12.54 18.24
CA GLU A 185 9.89 13.90 18.71
C GLU A 185 10.42 14.12 20.13
N MET A 186 10.75 15.37 20.46
CA MET A 186 11.25 15.73 21.80
C MET A 186 10.18 15.45 22.87
N GLY A 187 10.55 14.69 23.91
CA GLY A 187 9.62 14.28 24.96
C GLY A 187 8.82 13.02 24.63
N TRP A 188 9.17 12.27 23.58
CA TRP A 188 8.45 11.04 23.20
C TRP A 188 9.36 9.81 23.18
N SER A 189 8.73 8.65 23.38
CA SER A 189 9.35 7.34 23.27
C SER A 189 8.49 6.45 22.37
N CYS A 190 9.06 5.95 21.28
CA CYS A 190 8.37 5.14 20.28
C CYS A 190 8.89 3.70 20.28
N SER A 191 7.98 2.73 20.09
CA SER A 191 8.35 1.32 19.99
C SER A 191 7.36 0.51 19.15
N GLY A 192 7.84 -0.55 18.49
CA GLY A 192 7.02 -1.41 17.63
C GLY A 192 7.28 -1.19 16.14
N THR A 193 6.49 -1.86 15.30
CA THR A 193 6.44 -1.66 13.84
C THR A 193 5.04 -2.10 13.35
N PRO A 194 4.13 -1.18 13.00
CA PRO A 194 4.24 0.26 13.15
C PRO A 194 4.54 0.68 14.59
N SER A 195 5.19 1.82 14.72
CA SER A 195 5.57 2.43 15.98
C SER A 195 4.34 2.87 16.74
N VAL A 196 4.39 2.71 18.07
CA VAL A 196 3.46 3.35 18.99
C VAL A 196 4.29 4.28 19.85
N CYS A 197 4.01 5.58 19.73
CA CYS A 197 4.67 6.62 20.49
C CYS A 197 3.87 6.98 21.74
N THR A 198 4.58 7.21 22.84
CA THR A 198 4.03 7.64 24.13
C THR A 198 4.91 8.72 24.73
N ALA A 199 4.34 9.63 25.51
CA ALA A 199 5.11 10.65 26.22
C ALA A 199 6.23 10.01 27.08
N GLY A 200 7.39 10.64 27.05
CA GLY A 200 8.69 10.13 27.51
C GLY A 200 8.87 10.25 29.00
N CYS A 201 8.00 9.58 29.76
CA CYS A 201 7.93 9.76 31.21
C CYS A 201 9.28 9.59 31.93
N GLY A 202 9.62 10.61 32.72
CA GLY A 202 10.84 10.69 33.53
C GLY A 202 12.01 11.36 32.84
N ASP A 203 11.77 12.20 31.82
CA ASP A 203 12.82 12.92 31.08
C ASP A 203 12.98 14.40 31.51
N GLY A 204 12.09 14.89 32.37
CA GLY A 204 12.05 16.27 32.87
C GLY A 204 11.27 17.25 31.99
N ILE A 205 10.53 16.77 30.97
CA ILE A 205 9.81 17.59 29.99
C ILE A 205 8.31 17.30 30.05
N LEU A 206 7.59 17.96 30.98
CA LEU A 206 6.13 17.82 31.06
C LEU A 206 5.43 18.12 29.73
N LEU A 207 4.89 17.08 29.09
CA LEU A 207 4.01 17.17 27.93
C LEU A 207 2.53 17.28 28.33
N VAL A 208 1.69 17.69 27.37
CA VAL A 208 0.22 17.79 27.56
C VAL A 208 -0.46 16.44 27.86
N HIS A 209 0.23 15.33 27.62
CA HIS A 209 -0.23 13.98 27.85
C HIS A 209 0.19 13.41 29.23
N GLU A 210 0.94 14.18 30.02
CA GLU A 210 1.47 13.78 31.33
C GLU A 210 0.79 14.56 32.46
N GLY A 211 0.62 13.91 33.62
CA GLY A 211 0.13 14.57 34.84
C GLY A 211 1.24 15.20 35.68
N CYS A 212 2.47 14.69 35.54
CA CYS A 212 3.71 15.15 36.16
C CYS A 212 4.90 14.63 35.35
N ASP A 213 6.07 15.21 35.56
CA ASP A 213 7.37 14.61 35.26
C ASP A 213 8.39 15.23 36.24
N ASP A 214 9.08 14.40 37.02
CA ASP A 214 10.09 14.80 38.01
C ASP A 214 11.53 14.41 37.61
N GLY A 215 11.72 13.97 36.36
CA GLY A 215 12.99 13.51 35.83
C GLY A 215 13.36 12.08 36.22
N GLY A 216 12.38 11.28 36.67
CA GLY A 216 12.55 9.89 37.07
C GLY A 216 11.34 8.98 36.74
N ILE A 217 11.51 7.70 37.04
CA ILE A 217 10.44 6.68 36.98
C ILE A 217 10.43 5.80 38.24
N GLU A 218 11.10 6.23 39.30
CA GLU A 218 11.23 5.50 40.57
C GLU A 218 10.06 5.88 41.48
N PRO A 219 9.08 5.00 41.77
CA PRO A 219 7.90 5.40 42.51
C PRO A 219 8.20 5.80 43.97
N GLY A 220 7.48 6.80 44.48
CA GLY A 220 7.59 7.32 45.84
C GLY A 220 8.27 8.68 45.98
N ASP A 221 8.54 9.38 44.87
CA ASP A 221 9.10 10.74 44.77
C ASP A 221 8.10 11.78 44.22
N GLY A 222 6.91 11.35 43.82
CA GLY A 222 5.76 12.20 43.47
C GLY A 222 5.22 11.98 42.07
N CYS A 223 6.05 11.48 41.14
CA CYS A 223 5.60 11.06 39.82
C CYS A 223 5.80 9.56 39.59
N SER A 224 4.70 8.85 39.35
CA SER A 224 4.77 7.42 39.05
C SER A 224 5.48 7.15 37.72
N SER A 225 5.96 5.92 37.53
CA SER A 225 6.52 5.40 36.25
C SER A 225 5.57 5.40 35.03
N PHE A 226 4.41 6.04 35.14
CA PHE A 226 3.40 6.25 34.09
C PHE A 226 3.00 7.73 33.99
N CYS A 227 3.78 8.63 34.59
CA CYS A 227 3.58 10.07 34.65
C CYS A 227 2.20 10.51 35.14
N THR A 228 1.70 9.76 36.13
CA THR A 228 0.55 10.13 36.96
C THR A 228 1.03 10.58 38.33
N VAL A 229 0.46 11.66 38.84
CA VAL A 229 0.75 12.21 40.18
C VAL A 229 0.44 11.14 41.23
N GLU A 230 1.41 10.88 42.11
CA GLU A 230 1.26 9.90 43.17
C GLU A 230 0.32 10.39 44.30
N MET A 231 -0.29 9.46 45.02
CA MET A 231 -1.19 9.80 46.12
C MET A 231 -0.42 10.46 47.27
N GLY A 232 -0.88 11.62 47.70
CA GLY A 232 -0.21 12.43 48.73
C GLY A 232 0.76 13.48 48.19
N TRP A 233 0.81 13.70 46.87
CA TRP A 233 1.70 14.67 46.24
C TRP A 233 0.93 15.74 45.43
N ASP A 234 1.47 16.96 45.43
CA ASP A 234 1.07 18.06 44.55
C ASP A 234 2.21 18.37 43.58
N CYS A 235 1.92 18.25 42.27
CA CYS A 235 2.81 18.58 41.17
C CYS A 235 2.29 19.80 40.37
N SER A 236 1.43 20.65 40.96
CA SER A 236 0.85 21.83 40.29
C SER A 236 1.87 22.90 39.87
N LEU A 237 3.14 22.76 40.28
CA LEU A 237 4.24 23.69 40.02
C LEU A 237 5.27 23.18 38.99
N ASN A 238 4.96 22.11 38.25
CA ASN A 238 5.83 21.57 37.19
C ASN A 238 6.42 22.70 36.30
N PRO A 239 7.74 22.70 36.02
CA PRO A 239 8.70 21.60 36.22
C PRO A 239 9.44 21.63 37.58
N GLU A 240 8.93 22.33 38.60
CA GLU A 240 9.46 22.16 39.96
C GLU A 240 9.11 20.76 40.51
N PRO A 241 9.94 20.17 41.39
CA PRO A 241 9.67 18.85 41.96
C PRO A 241 8.32 18.80 42.67
N CYS A 242 7.62 17.68 42.54
CA CYS A 242 6.40 17.42 43.30
C CYS A 242 6.67 17.57 44.81
N THR A 243 5.70 18.13 45.55
CA THR A 243 5.78 18.30 47.00
C THR A 243 4.70 17.49 47.71
N PRO A 244 4.98 16.85 48.85
CA PRO A 244 3.94 16.20 49.65
C PRO A 244 2.82 17.16 50.08
N VAL A 245 1.60 16.66 50.19
CA VAL A 245 0.40 17.44 50.53
C VAL A 245 0.19 17.45 52.05
N CYS A 246 0.68 18.50 52.69
CA CYS A 246 0.53 18.64 54.13
C CYS A 246 -0.93 18.71 54.60
N GLY A 247 -1.26 17.92 55.61
CA GLY A 247 -2.58 17.81 56.23
C GLY A 247 -3.50 16.77 55.59
N ASP A 248 -2.98 15.89 54.72
CA ASP A 248 -3.80 14.93 53.95
C ASP A 248 -3.97 13.56 54.62
N ASN A 249 -3.35 13.35 55.80
CA ASN A 249 -3.33 12.11 56.59
C ASN A 249 -2.37 11.02 56.06
N LEU A 250 -1.51 11.33 55.08
CA LEU A 250 -0.40 10.49 54.62
C LEU A 250 0.93 11.03 55.15
N ARG A 251 2.01 10.26 54.97
CA ARG A 251 3.38 10.75 55.11
C ARG A 251 4.19 10.15 53.99
N VAL A 252 4.50 10.95 52.97
CA VAL A 252 5.21 10.54 51.76
C VAL A 252 6.49 11.35 51.56
N GLY A 253 7.49 10.76 50.91
CA GLY A 253 8.78 11.42 50.63
C GLY A 253 9.38 12.13 51.87
N PRO A 254 9.69 13.44 51.78
CA PRO A 254 10.23 14.25 52.89
C PRO A 254 9.40 14.28 54.18
N GLU A 255 8.09 14.00 54.15
CA GLU A 255 7.27 13.94 55.38
C GLU A 255 7.65 12.75 56.26
N THR A 256 8.30 11.72 55.70
CA THR A 256 8.72 10.54 56.46
C THR A 256 9.94 10.78 57.37
N ASP A 257 10.65 11.90 57.18
CA ASP A 257 11.80 12.30 57.99
C ASP A 257 11.43 12.61 59.45
N ALA A 258 12.43 12.55 60.34
CA ALA A 258 12.24 12.69 61.79
C ALA A 258 12.02 14.15 62.26
N LEU A 259 12.14 15.14 61.37
CA LEU A 259 11.82 16.54 61.62
C LEU A 259 10.49 16.96 60.98
N SER A 260 9.86 16.03 60.26
CA SER A 260 8.64 16.26 59.50
C SER A 260 7.46 15.49 60.13
N CYS A 261 6.26 15.93 59.84
CA CYS A 261 5.00 15.37 60.36
C CYS A 261 3.88 15.54 59.31
N ASP A 262 2.72 15.04 59.66
CA ASP A 262 1.40 15.30 59.06
C ASP A 262 0.43 14.76 60.09
N ASP A 263 -0.35 15.61 60.76
CA ASP A 263 -1.37 15.23 61.75
C ASP A 263 -2.80 15.38 61.22
N GLY A 264 -2.94 15.58 59.90
CA GLY A 264 -4.21 15.56 59.19
C GLY A 264 -4.93 16.91 59.08
N ASP A 265 -4.28 18.03 59.44
CA ASP A 265 -4.67 19.37 59.00
C ASP A 265 -3.45 20.32 58.83
N THR A 266 -3.65 21.64 58.87
CA THR A 266 -2.59 22.65 58.64
C THR A 266 -2.66 23.81 59.65
N GLU A 267 -3.35 23.63 60.78
CA GLU A 267 -3.44 24.63 61.85
C GLU A 267 -2.15 24.59 62.70
N PRO A 268 -1.55 25.75 63.03
CA PRO A 268 -0.33 25.75 63.84
C PRO A 268 -0.63 25.69 65.36
N ASN A 269 0.37 25.30 66.14
CA ASN A 269 0.41 25.22 67.63
C ASN A 269 -0.20 23.96 68.29
N ASP A 270 -0.36 22.86 67.55
CA ASP A 270 -0.73 21.52 68.06
C ASP A 270 0.36 20.44 67.85
N GLY A 271 1.47 20.81 67.20
CA GLY A 271 2.70 20.04 67.12
C GLY A 271 3.23 19.82 65.70
N CYS A 272 2.39 19.99 64.68
CA CYS A 272 2.81 20.09 63.29
C CYS A 272 2.50 21.49 62.74
N ASP A 273 3.39 22.08 61.94
CA ASP A 273 3.10 23.36 61.29
C ASP A 273 2.49 23.15 59.89
N GLY A 274 1.89 24.20 59.32
CA GLY A 274 1.33 24.16 57.95
C GLY A 274 2.35 23.99 56.81
N ASN A 275 3.61 23.69 57.11
CA ASN A 275 4.63 23.21 56.16
C ASN A 275 5.08 21.77 56.49
N CYS A 276 4.33 21.08 57.35
CA CYS A 276 4.57 19.72 57.83
C CYS A 276 5.91 19.53 58.55
N LEU A 277 6.32 20.54 59.33
CA LEU A 277 7.49 20.50 60.21
C LEU A 277 7.08 20.37 61.68
N VAL A 278 7.82 19.57 62.45
CA VAL A 278 7.57 19.38 63.89
C VAL A 278 7.90 20.67 64.66
N GLU A 279 6.93 21.16 65.42
CA GLU A 279 7.06 22.41 66.18
C GLU A 279 8.02 22.29 67.38
N GLU A 280 8.64 23.43 67.78
CA GLU A 280 9.57 23.45 68.90
C GLU A 280 8.90 23.03 70.22
N GLY A 281 9.43 21.98 70.84
CA GLY A 281 8.91 21.44 72.10
C GLY A 281 7.90 20.31 71.93
N TRP A 282 7.62 19.86 70.71
CA TRP A 282 6.75 18.71 70.43
C TRP A 282 7.53 17.46 70.00
N THR A 283 6.85 16.32 70.00
CA THR A 283 7.31 15.04 69.46
C THR A 283 6.15 14.38 68.74
N CYS A 284 6.26 14.21 67.42
CA CYS A 284 5.24 13.62 66.56
C CYS A 284 5.61 12.19 66.16
N THR A 285 4.65 11.26 66.21
CA THR A 285 4.87 9.85 65.82
C THR A 285 3.65 9.24 65.15
N GLY A 286 3.87 8.35 64.16
CA GLY A 286 2.79 7.61 63.48
C GLY A 286 2.59 8.02 62.01
N THR A 287 1.49 7.50 61.45
CA THR A 287 0.90 7.85 60.14
C THR A 287 -0.63 7.66 60.23
N PRO A 288 -1.45 8.72 60.39
CA PRO A 288 -1.05 10.11 60.63
C PRO A 288 -0.24 10.29 61.92
N SER A 289 0.44 11.42 62.01
CA SER A 289 1.20 11.84 63.17
C SER A 289 0.27 12.12 64.34
N VAL A 290 0.68 11.66 65.52
CA VAL A 290 0.11 12.09 66.80
C VAL A 290 1.22 12.84 67.53
N CYS A 291 1.04 14.14 67.71
CA CYS A 291 2.00 15.02 68.37
C CYS A 291 1.72 15.15 69.87
N ILE A 292 2.78 15.13 70.66
CA ILE A 292 2.75 15.34 72.11
C ILE A 292 3.77 16.39 72.55
N GLN A 293 3.36 17.30 73.43
CA GLN A 293 4.25 18.31 74.02
C GLN A 293 5.18 17.67 75.06
N ASN A 294 6.46 18.06 75.05
CA ASN A 294 7.53 17.56 75.92
C ASN A 294 7.59 18.22 77.30
#